data_AF-A0A9W9GZI1-F1
#
_entry.id   AF-A0A9W9GZI1-F1
#
_cell.length_a   1.000
_cell.length_b   1.000
_cell.length_c   1.000
_cell.angle_alpha   90.00
_cell.angle_beta   90.00
_cell.angle_gamma   90.00
#
_symmetry.space_group_name_H-M   'P 1'
#
loop_
_entity.id
_entity.type
_entity.pdbx_description
1 polymer ?
#
loop_
_entity_poly.entity_id
_entity_poly.type
_entity_poly.pdbx_seq_one_letter_code
_entity_poly.pdbx_strand_id
1 'polypeptide(L)'
;MTASIVSRGADALISPGRRNIAIAEIVLFSIIHLTQIPLRYMQEWRYWHHNKRQSHGRCYFYSWWSMVGILAQVRIAGSAIMLSTSEPNKSMLIAESAMQNAGLSPLLFEVSLVLLACGQSGKFGPGKSSYPKPLRFALHGFRFPIVIAIVLAIVGGIVEISALGEAGSVLLIVTFAFVCGLVVWLAVNSRSTLPVEGHRGVLLVLLALPFLLIRIVYFLLLEYGPPKFNPVTGGVGTLAAMGLLMEIFVVILLLTARAVAMPIWSANLKQNIEACDADAEGL
;
A
#
# COMPACT_ATOMS: atom_id res chain seq x y z
N MET A 1 19.13 -14.68 19.54
CA MET A 1 20.30 -13.96 18.98
C MET A 1 19.96 -12.51 18.62
N THR A 2 19.04 -11.89 19.38
CA THR A 2 18.60 -10.48 19.32
C THR A 2 19.49 -9.52 20.11
N ALA A 3 20.51 -10.06 20.80
CA ALA A 3 21.46 -9.31 21.62
C ALA A 3 22.22 -8.19 20.86
N SER A 4 22.24 -8.20 19.52
CA SER A 4 22.98 -7.18 18.76
C SER A 4 22.16 -5.97 18.30
N ILE A 5 20.82 -6.03 18.29
CA ILE A 5 19.98 -4.88 17.88
C ILE A 5 19.88 -3.86 19.02
N VAL A 6 19.95 -4.36 20.25
CA VAL A 6 19.53 -3.66 21.47
C VAL A 6 20.73 -3.08 22.25
N SER A 7 21.93 -3.64 22.09
CA SER A 7 23.11 -3.30 22.91
C SER A 7 24.17 -2.41 22.23
N ARG A 8 24.08 -2.14 20.91
CA ARG A 8 25.15 -1.42 20.17
C ARG A 8 24.70 -0.15 19.44
N GLY A 9 23.46 0.29 19.62
CA GLY A 9 22.91 1.48 18.94
C GLY A 9 23.11 2.82 19.65
N ALA A 10 23.73 2.85 20.83
CA ALA A 10 23.79 4.06 21.66
C ALA A 10 24.74 5.16 21.12
N ASP A 11 25.70 4.82 20.26
CA ASP A 11 26.74 5.78 19.79
C ASP A 11 26.76 5.95 18.25
N ALA A 12 25.72 5.49 17.55
CA ALA A 12 25.72 5.48 16.09
C ALA A 12 25.30 6.85 15.51
N LEU A 13 26.29 7.70 15.29
CA LEU A 13 26.14 8.94 14.52
C LEU A 13 25.50 8.63 13.15
N ILE A 14 24.41 9.34 12.82
CA ILE A 14 23.62 9.06 11.62
C ILE A 14 24.49 9.22 10.38
N SER A 15 24.63 8.15 9.59
CA SER A 15 25.41 8.22 8.35
C SER A 15 24.76 9.19 7.34
N PRO A 16 25.56 9.97 6.59
CA PRO A 16 25.02 10.89 5.57
C PRO A 16 24.10 10.20 4.56
N GLY A 17 24.41 8.96 4.18
CA GLY A 17 23.58 8.17 3.27
C GLY A 17 22.19 7.87 3.82
N ARG A 18 22.08 7.53 5.12
CA ARG A 18 20.79 7.26 5.77
C ARG A 18 19.95 8.53 5.88
N ARG A 19 20.60 9.67 6.18
CA ARG A 19 19.94 10.99 6.19
C ARG A 19 19.36 11.34 4.82
N ASN A 20 20.12 11.13 3.75
CA ASN A 20 19.65 11.38 2.38
C ASN A 20 18.47 10.49 2.00
N ILE A 21 18.46 9.22 2.42
CA ILE A 21 17.31 8.33 2.22
C ILE A 21 16.07 8.85 2.95
N ALA A 22 16.20 9.23 4.24
CA ALA A 22 15.08 9.74 5.01
C ALA A 22 14.49 11.03 4.38
N ILE A 23 15.33 11.92 3.87
CA ILE A 23 14.89 13.11 3.12
C ILE A 23 14.15 12.70 1.85
N ALA A 24 14.71 11.76 1.07
CA ALA A 24 14.08 11.26 -0.15
C ALA A 24 12.72 10.60 0.13
N GLU A 25 12.62 9.84 1.22
CA GLU A 25 11.38 9.20 1.66
C GLU A 25 10.30 10.24 1.98
N ILE A 26 10.63 11.28 2.76
CA ILE A 26 9.70 12.38 3.06
C ILE A 26 9.19 13.04 1.78
N VAL A 27 10.10 13.38 0.85
CA VAL A 27 9.73 14.05 -0.40
C VAL A 27 8.82 13.16 -1.25
N LEU A 28 9.20 11.89 -1.46
CA LEU A 28 8.44 10.95 -2.29
C LEU A 28 7.05 10.67 -1.70
N PHE A 29 6.96 10.37 -0.40
CA PHE A 29 5.67 10.11 0.23
C PHE A 29 4.80 11.37 0.36
N SER A 30 5.39 12.57 0.45
CA SER A 30 4.64 13.82 0.36
C SER A 30 4.01 14.01 -1.01
N ILE A 31 4.76 13.74 -2.09
CA ILE A 31 4.23 13.80 -3.47
C ILE A 31 3.12 12.77 -3.66
N ILE A 32 3.31 11.53 -3.17
CA ILE A 32 2.27 10.49 -3.18
C ILE A 32 1.03 10.95 -2.40
N HIS A 33 1.21 11.58 -1.24
CA HIS A 33 0.11 12.10 -0.41
C HIS A 33 -0.67 13.21 -1.12
N LEU A 34 0.03 14.17 -1.73
CA LEU A 34 -0.60 15.24 -2.48
C LEU A 34 -1.30 14.74 -3.74
N THR A 35 -0.77 13.72 -4.41
CA THR A 35 -1.35 13.15 -5.64
C THR A 35 -2.57 12.29 -5.36
N GLN A 36 -2.56 11.51 -4.29
CA GLN A 36 -3.68 10.60 -3.97
C GLN A 36 -4.93 11.35 -3.51
N ILE A 37 -4.79 12.53 -2.88
CA ILE A 37 -5.93 13.30 -2.35
C ILE A 37 -6.91 13.69 -3.46
N PRO A 38 -6.52 14.40 -4.54
CA PRO A 38 -7.45 14.74 -5.61
C PRO A 38 -8.01 13.48 -6.29
N LEU A 39 -7.17 12.47 -6.52
CA LEU A 39 -7.59 11.19 -7.12
C LEU A 39 -8.72 10.54 -6.31
N ARG A 40 -8.53 10.40 -5.00
CA ARG A 40 -9.49 9.81 -4.06
C ARG A 40 -10.73 10.64 -3.92
N TYR A 41 -10.57 11.95 -3.78
CA TYR A 41 -11.67 12.88 -3.66
C TYR A 41 -12.61 12.78 -4.87
N MET A 42 -12.07 12.77 -6.09
CA MET A 42 -12.87 12.62 -7.30
C MET A 42 -13.57 11.26 -7.40
N GLN A 43 -12.88 10.18 -7.01
CA GLN A 43 -13.46 8.84 -6.97
C GLN A 43 -14.64 8.75 -5.99
N GLU A 44 -14.44 9.26 -4.77
CA GLU A 44 -15.45 9.22 -3.71
C GLU A 44 -16.64 10.13 -4.06
N TRP A 45 -16.37 11.30 -4.64
CA TRP A 45 -17.40 12.21 -5.12
C TRP A 45 -18.33 11.53 -6.13
N ARG A 46 -17.77 10.79 -7.10
CA ARG A 46 -18.54 10.02 -8.09
C ARG A 46 -19.31 8.86 -7.44
N TYR A 47 -18.69 8.19 -6.48
CA TYR A 47 -19.33 7.08 -5.78
C TYR A 47 -20.61 7.52 -5.05
N TRP A 48 -20.59 8.69 -4.39
CA TRP A 48 -21.77 9.22 -3.68
C TRP A 48 -22.76 9.99 -4.55
N HIS A 49 -22.38 10.36 -5.78
CA HIS A 49 -23.23 11.13 -6.70
C HIS A 49 -24.61 10.50 -6.92
N HIS A 50 -24.70 9.17 -6.94
CA HIS A 50 -25.98 8.48 -7.17
C HIS A 50 -26.93 8.48 -5.98
N ASN A 51 -26.46 8.79 -4.76
CA ASN A 51 -27.26 8.60 -3.54
C ASN A 51 -27.70 9.93 -2.87
N LYS A 52 -27.55 11.07 -3.58
CA LYS A 52 -27.90 12.43 -3.11
C LYS A 52 -27.35 12.81 -1.71
N ARG A 53 -26.32 12.11 -1.23
CA ARG A 53 -25.62 12.35 0.05
C ARG A 53 -24.21 12.90 -0.19
N GLN A 54 -24.11 13.93 -1.03
CA GLN A 54 -22.84 14.59 -1.32
C GLN A 54 -22.48 15.54 -0.18
N SER A 55 -21.34 15.30 0.45
CA SER A 55 -20.73 16.23 1.41
C SER A 55 -19.26 16.34 1.06
N HIS A 56 -18.83 17.58 0.78
CA HIS A 56 -17.42 17.90 0.49
C HIS A 56 -16.51 17.45 1.65
N GLY A 57 -16.94 17.72 2.90
CA GLY A 57 -16.19 17.32 4.09
C GLY A 57 -16.02 15.80 4.20
N ARG A 58 -17.07 15.02 3.88
CA ARG A 58 -17.00 13.56 3.91
C ARG A 58 -16.06 12.99 2.86
N CYS A 59 -16.12 13.51 1.62
CA CYS A 59 -15.24 13.07 0.54
C CYS A 59 -13.78 13.43 0.82
N TYR A 60 -13.53 14.64 1.33
CA TYR A 60 -12.19 15.06 1.76
C TYR A 60 -11.66 14.17 2.89
N PHE A 61 -12.48 13.89 3.91
CA PHE A 61 -12.09 13.05 5.03
C PHE A 61 -11.71 11.63 4.59
N TYR A 62 -12.54 10.97 3.77
CA TYR A 62 -12.20 9.64 3.24
C TYR A 62 -10.98 9.64 2.32
N SER A 63 -10.78 10.73 1.58
CA SER A 63 -9.62 10.92 0.73
C SER A 63 -8.33 11.05 1.54
N TRP A 64 -8.36 11.85 2.60
CA TRP A 64 -7.24 12.07 3.51
C TRP A 64 -6.84 10.78 4.25
N TRP A 65 -7.84 10.04 4.75
CA TRP A 65 -7.67 8.78 5.50
C TRP A 65 -7.64 7.53 4.63
N SER A 66 -7.29 7.67 3.34
CA SER A 66 -7.14 6.49 2.49
C SER A 66 -5.95 5.63 2.95
N MET A 67 -5.92 4.34 2.59
CA MET A 67 -4.84 3.45 3.05
C MET A 67 -3.46 3.91 2.56
N VAL A 68 -3.36 4.39 1.32
CA VAL A 68 -2.13 5.02 0.81
C VAL A 68 -1.83 6.34 1.54
N GLY A 69 -2.85 6.99 2.10
CA GLY A 69 -2.76 8.23 2.89
C GLY A 69 -2.10 7.95 4.23
N ILE A 70 -2.63 6.96 4.93
CA ILE A 70 -2.08 6.45 6.18
C ILE A 70 -0.64 5.95 5.97
N LEU A 71 -0.38 5.23 4.89
CA LEU A 71 0.98 4.80 4.54
C LEU A 71 1.95 5.98 4.46
N ALA A 72 1.60 6.99 3.66
CA ALA A 72 2.43 8.17 3.47
C ALA A 72 2.67 8.91 4.79
N GLN A 73 1.64 9.08 5.61
CA GLN A 73 1.75 9.72 6.93
C GLN A 73 2.69 8.95 7.87
N VAL A 74 2.56 7.61 7.93
CA VAL A 74 3.44 6.76 8.76
C VAL A 74 4.89 6.85 8.29
N ARG A 75 5.14 6.90 6.98
CA ARG A 75 6.49 7.00 6.40
C ARG A 75 7.14 8.36 6.63
N ILE A 76 6.37 9.43 6.43
CA ILE A 76 6.81 10.80 6.76
C ILE A 76 7.13 10.91 8.26
N ALA A 77 6.27 10.37 9.14
CA ALA A 77 6.50 10.40 10.57
C ALA A 77 7.75 9.60 10.99
N GLY A 78 7.92 8.38 10.47
CA GLY A 78 9.09 7.54 10.75
C GLY A 78 10.40 8.21 10.31
N SER A 79 10.41 8.77 9.11
CA SER A 79 11.58 9.51 8.60
C SER A 79 11.84 10.82 9.37
N ALA A 80 10.79 11.50 9.82
CA ALA A 80 10.93 12.71 10.63
C ALA A 80 11.53 12.44 12.02
N ILE A 81 11.15 11.33 12.67
CA ILE A 81 11.77 10.87 13.93
C ILE A 81 13.28 10.64 13.73
N MET A 82 13.66 10.05 12.61
CA MET A 82 15.07 9.81 12.28
C MET A 82 15.85 11.11 12.03
N LEU A 83 15.20 12.15 11.52
CA LEU A 83 15.84 13.44 11.23
C LEU A 83 15.81 14.44 12.40
N SER A 84 15.05 14.18 13.46
CA SER A 84 14.83 15.16 14.53
C SER A 84 16.02 15.32 15.48
N THR A 85 16.97 14.38 15.48
CA THR A 85 18.16 14.41 16.34
C THR A 85 19.36 13.81 15.62
N SER A 86 20.56 14.31 15.93
CA SER A 86 21.83 13.74 15.42
C SER A 86 22.23 12.45 16.17
N GLU A 87 21.71 12.26 17.38
CA GLU A 87 21.98 11.13 18.27
C GLU A 87 20.64 10.49 18.69
N PRO A 88 20.14 9.49 17.93
CA PRO A 88 18.84 8.89 18.19
C PRO A 88 18.90 7.94 19.38
N ASN A 89 18.03 8.18 20.38
CA ASN A 89 17.84 7.26 21.49
C ASN A 89 17.31 5.91 21.01
N LYS A 90 17.59 4.84 21.76
CA LYS A 90 17.12 3.47 21.46
C LYS A 90 15.60 3.39 21.21
N SER A 91 14.80 4.11 21.99
CA SER A 91 13.35 4.17 21.82
C SER A 91 12.92 4.81 20.49
N MET A 92 13.68 5.78 19.99
CA MET A 92 13.42 6.43 18.69
C MET A 92 13.70 5.46 17.54
N LEU A 93 14.79 4.69 17.61
CA LEU A 93 15.11 3.67 16.61
C LEU A 93 14.07 2.54 16.59
N ILE A 94 13.57 2.15 17.77
CA ILE A 94 12.47 1.16 17.86
C ILE A 94 11.20 1.73 17.24
N ALA A 95 10.84 2.97 17.56
CA ALA A 95 9.65 3.63 17.03
C ALA A 95 9.72 3.80 15.50
N GLU A 96 10.86 4.24 14.96
CA GLU A 96 11.12 4.31 13.53
C GLU A 96 10.93 2.94 12.87
N SER A 97 11.60 1.90 13.37
CA SER A 97 11.49 0.54 12.84
C SER A 97 10.04 0.02 12.86
N ALA A 98 9.33 0.24 13.97
CA ALA A 98 7.92 -0.14 14.10
C ALA A 98 7.04 0.60 13.09
N MET A 99 7.23 1.90 12.88
CA MET A 99 6.49 2.69 11.89
C MET A 99 6.77 2.21 10.46
N GLN A 100 8.04 1.99 10.13
CA GLN A 100 8.45 1.50 8.81
C GLN A 100 7.83 0.13 8.48
N ASN A 101 7.69 -0.74 9.48
CA ASN A 101 7.08 -2.06 9.35
C ASN A 101 5.54 -2.00 9.33
N ALA A 102 4.93 -1.12 10.14
CA ALA A 102 3.48 -0.95 10.19
C ALA A 102 2.89 -0.51 8.83
N GLY A 103 3.70 0.17 8.00
CA GLY A 103 3.36 0.56 6.63
C GLY A 103 3.04 -0.61 5.68
N LEU A 104 3.39 -1.85 6.02
CA LEU A 104 3.02 -3.01 5.22
C LEU A 104 1.50 -3.30 5.23
N SER A 105 0.83 -3.03 6.35
CA SER A 105 -0.62 -3.28 6.50
C SER A 105 -1.45 -2.42 5.53
N PRO A 106 -1.25 -1.09 5.50
CA PRO A 106 -1.94 -0.22 4.54
C PRO A 106 -1.74 -0.64 3.07
N LEU A 107 -0.55 -1.12 2.68
CA LEU A 107 -0.31 -1.63 1.32
C LEU A 107 -1.16 -2.84 0.98
N LEU A 108 -1.15 -3.86 1.84
CA LEU A 108 -1.94 -5.08 1.63
C LEU A 108 -3.44 -4.79 1.70
N PHE A 109 -3.85 -3.81 2.50
CA PHE A 109 -5.24 -3.34 2.55
C PHE A 109 -5.63 -2.63 1.25
N GLU A 110 -4.71 -1.84 0.67
CA GLU A 110 -4.93 -1.19 -0.60
C GLU A 110 -5.08 -2.22 -1.73
N VAL A 111 -4.30 -3.31 -1.74
CA VAL A 111 -4.51 -4.45 -2.67
C VAL A 111 -5.97 -4.93 -2.62
N SER A 112 -6.49 -5.18 -1.42
CA SER A 112 -7.90 -5.56 -1.23
C SER A 112 -8.89 -4.52 -1.78
N LEU A 113 -8.66 -3.24 -1.45
CA LEU A 113 -9.55 -2.15 -1.85
C LEU A 113 -9.55 -1.92 -3.36
N VAL A 114 -8.39 -2.03 -4.01
CA VAL A 114 -8.24 -1.95 -5.47
C VAL A 114 -8.97 -3.12 -6.12
N LEU A 115 -8.81 -4.34 -5.64
CA LEU A 115 -9.50 -5.51 -6.19
C LEU A 115 -11.03 -5.36 -6.08
N LEU A 116 -11.53 -4.88 -4.93
CA LEU A 116 -12.95 -4.57 -4.78
C LEU A 116 -13.41 -3.49 -5.77
N ALA A 117 -12.62 -2.44 -5.97
CA ALA A 117 -12.91 -1.40 -6.95
C ALA A 117 -12.93 -1.95 -8.39
N CYS A 118 -12.06 -2.90 -8.74
CA CYS A 118 -12.09 -3.61 -10.02
C CYS A 118 -13.42 -4.34 -10.22
N GLY A 119 -13.94 -4.96 -9.16
CA GLY A 119 -15.26 -5.59 -9.14
C GLY A 119 -16.44 -4.62 -9.25
N GLN A 120 -16.22 -3.32 -9.08
CA GLN A 120 -17.23 -2.25 -9.24
C GLN A 120 -17.02 -1.45 -10.54
N SER A 121 -16.02 -1.81 -11.34
CA SER A 121 -15.72 -1.10 -12.58
C SER A 121 -16.94 -1.06 -13.50
N GLY A 122 -17.25 0.11 -14.06
CA GLY A 122 -18.43 0.35 -14.90
C GLY A 122 -19.77 0.39 -14.17
N LYS A 123 -19.84 0.13 -12.85
CA LYS A 123 -21.08 0.18 -12.05
C LYS A 123 -20.87 0.98 -10.77
N PHE A 124 -21.19 2.27 -10.79
CA PHE A 124 -21.04 3.15 -9.63
C PHE A 124 -22.19 2.98 -8.61
N GLY A 125 -21.84 2.94 -7.32
CA GLY A 125 -22.77 2.97 -6.18
C GLY A 125 -22.69 1.76 -5.24
N PRO A 126 -23.25 1.89 -4.03
CA PRO A 126 -23.22 0.84 -3.00
C PRO A 126 -23.97 -0.43 -3.45
N GLY A 127 -23.36 -1.58 -3.21
CA GLY A 127 -23.97 -2.90 -3.50
C GLY A 127 -23.86 -3.37 -4.96
N LYS A 128 -23.46 -2.50 -5.89
CA LYS A 128 -23.27 -2.87 -7.30
C LYS A 128 -21.83 -3.36 -7.52
N SER A 129 -21.65 -4.68 -7.57
CA SER A 129 -20.39 -5.31 -7.92
C SER A 129 -20.66 -6.53 -8.79
N SER A 130 -19.80 -6.76 -9.78
CA SER A 130 -19.81 -7.98 -10.60
C SER A 130 -19.28 -9.21 -9.84
N TYR A 131 -18.69 -9.01 -8.66
CA TYR A 131 -18.19 -10.11 -7.84
C TYR A 131 -19.29 -10.77 -7.00
N PRO A 132 -19.25 -12.12 -6.88
CA PRO A 132 -20.16 -12.84 -5.98
C PRO A 132 -19.88 -12.48 -4.51
N LYS A 133 -20.92 -12.58 -3.68
CA LYS A 133 -20.85 -12.32 -2.22
C LYS A 133 -19.67 -13.00 -1.51
N PRO A 134 -19.38 -14.32 -1.70
CA PRO A 134 -18.25 -14.98 -1.04
C PRO A 134 -16.90 -14.35 -1.39
N LEU A 135 -16.71 -13.94 -2.65
CA LEU A 135 -15.47 -13.29 -3.06
C LEU A 135 -15.30 -11.92 -2.40
N ARG A 136 -16.38 -11.13 -2.31
CA ARG A 136 -16.35 -9.85 -1.58
C ARG A 136 -16.03 -10.05 -0.11
N PHE A 137 -16.63 -11.07 0.51
CA PHE A 137 -16.33 -11.42 1.90
C PHE A 137 -14.87 -11.82 2.07
N ALA A 138 -14.32 -12.66 1.19
CA ALA A 138 -12.92 -13.04 1.20
C ALA A 138 -11.99 -11.82 1.08
N LEU A 139 -12.27 -10.92 0.13
CA LEU A 139 -11.50 -9.68 -0.09
C LEU A 139 -11.51 -8.78 1.16
N HIS A 140 -12.63 -8.66 1.86
CA HIS A 140 -12.69 -7.91 3.12
C HIS A 140 -12.03 -8.67 4.29
N GLY A 141 -12.24 -9.99 4.35
CA GLY A 141 -11.87 -10.84 5.48
C GLY A 141 -10.37 -10.99 5.66
N PHE A 142 -9.60 -11.10 4.58
CA PHE A 142 -8.14 -11.32 4.67
C PHE A 142 -7.38 -10.12 5.28
N ARG A 143 -8.01 -8.96 5.41
CA ARG A 143 -7.44 -7.78 6.09
C ARG A 143 -7.19 -8.03 7.59
N PHE A 144 -8.08 -8.79 8.23
CA PHE A 144 -7.98 -9.08 9.65
C PHE A 144 -6.72 -9.88 10.01
N PRO A 145 -6.42 -11.03 9.36
CA PRO A 145 -5.19 -11.76 9.65
C PRO A 145 -3.93 -10.98 9.30
N ILE A 146 -3.94 -10.05 8.34
CA ILE A 146 -2.78 -9.16 8.07
C ILE A 146 -2.48 -8.27 9.27
N VAL A 147 -3.50 -7.61 9.84
CA VAL A 147 -3.29 -6.72 11.00
C VAL A 147 -2.79 -7.52 12.19
N ILE A 148 -3.40 -8.68 12.45
CA ILE A 148 -2.93 -9.57 13.52
C ILE A 148 -1.47 -9.97 13.26
N ALA A 149 -1.13 -10.41 12.06
CA ALA A 149 0.21 -10.84 11.71
C ALA A 149 1.27 -9.75 11.96
N ILE A 150 1.00 -8.52 11.51
CA ILE A 150 1.93 -7.39 11.66
C ILE A 150 2.03 -6.95 13.12
N VAL A 151 0.92 -6.91 13.85
CA VAL A 151 0.93 -6.58 15.28
C VAL A 151 1.71 -7.63 16.07
N LEU A 152 1.47 -8.93 15.84
CA LEU A 152 2.20 -10.00 16.52
C LEU A 152 3.70 -9.95 16.21
N ALA A 153 4.06 -9.69 14.95
CA ALA A 153 5.46 -9.58 14.55
C ALA A 153 6.16 -8.37 15.19
N ILE A 154 5.54 -7.18 15.16
CA ILE A 154 6.10 -5.98 15.78
C ILE A 154 6.18 -6.11 17.30
N VAL A 155 5.10 -6.54 17.96
CA VAL A 155 5.06 -6.70 19.42
C VAL A 155 6.02 -7.80 19.87
N GLY A 156 6.09 -8.92 19.15
CA GLY A 156 7.04 -9.99 19.41
C GLY A 156 8.48 -9.51 19.36
N GLY A 157 8.82 -8.69 18.37
CA GLY A 157 10.15 -8.07 18.26
C GLY A 157 10.43 -7.06 19.37
N ILE A 158 9.44 -6.24 19.78
CA ILE A 158 9.62 -5.23 20.84
C ILE A 158 9.75 -5.85 22.23
N VAL A 159 8.95 -6.88 22.55
CA VAL A 159 8.90 -7.54 23.87
C VAL A 159 9.90 -8.70 23.94
N GLU A 160 10.62 -8.99 22.85
CA GLU A 160 11.60 -10.08 22.75
C GLU A 160 11.00 -11.49 22.95
N ILE A 161 9.71 -11.65 22.62
CA ILE A 161 9.03 -12.94 22.67
C ILE A 161 9.09 -13.57 21.27
N SER A 162 10.10 -14.41 21.03
CA SER A 162 10.37 -15.01 19.71
C SER A 162 9.16 -15.77 19.15
N ALA A 163 8.46 -16.54 19.98
CA ALA A 163 7.27 -17.30 19.58
C ALA A 163 6.16 -16.39 19.01
N LEU A 164 6.01 -15.17 19.53
CA LEU A 164 5.01 -14.22 19.05
C LEU A 164 5.41 -13.63 17.69
N GLY A 165 6.68 -13.29 17.55
CA GLY A 165 7.26 -12.80 16.29
C GLY A 165 7.17 -13.83 15.17
N GLU A 166 7.51 -15.08 15.48
CA GLU A 166 7.43 -16.22 14.56
C GLU A 166 6.00 -16.53 14.15
N ALA A 167 5.05 -16.55 15.11
CA ALA A 167 3.64 -16.74 14.80
C ALA A 167 3.10 -15.64 13.88
N GLY A 168 3.45 -14.37 14.15
CA GLY A 168 3.10 -13.24 13.30
C GLY A 168 3.66 -13.37 11.88
N SER A 169 4.94 -13.75 11.76
CA SER A 169 5.62 -13.94 10.48
C SER A 169 5.03 -15.09 9.66
N VAL A 170 4.75 -16.25 10.28
CA VAL A 170 4.09 -17.39 9.64
C VAL A 170 2.69 -17.00 9.16
N LEU A 171 1.91 -16.31 10.01
CA LEU A 171 0.58 -15.84 9.65
C LEU A 171 0.62 -14.86 8.47
N LEU A 172 1.62 -13.96 8.43
CA LEU A 172 1.82 -13.03 7.31
C LEU A 172 2.09 -13.78 6.01
N ILE A 173 2.99 -14.77 6.02
CA ILE A 173 3.35 -15.57 4.84
C ILE A 173 2.12 -16.34 4.32
N VAL A 174 1.41 -17.04 5.21
CA VAL A 174 0.21 -17.82 4.85
C VAL A 174 -0.86 -16.91 4.26
N THR A 175 -1.10 -15.75 4.89
CA THR A 175 -2.09 -14.79 4.40
C THR A 175 -1.68 -14.19 3.07
N PHE A 176 -0.40 -13.88 2.87
CA PHE A 176 0.10 -13.36 1.60
C PHE A 176 0.00 -14.40 0.49
N ALA A 177 0.37 -15.66 0.75
CA ALA A 177 0.20 -16.76 -0.20
C ALA A 177 -1.26 -16.93 -0.63
N PHE A 178 -2.20 -16.84 0.33
CA PHE A 178 -3.63 -16.81 0.05
C PHE A 178 -4.02 -15.63 -0.86
N VAL A 179 -3.53 -14.41 -0.58
CA VAL A 179 -3.77 -13.23 -1.42
C VAL A 179 -3.21 -13.43 -2.83
N CYS A 180 -2.00 -13.98 -2.98
CA CYS A 180 -1.42 -14.30 -4.29
C CYS A 180 -2.31 -15.27 -5.07
N GLY A 181 -2.72 -16.36 -4.44
CA GLY A 181 -3.64 -17.34 -5.05
C GLY A 181 -4.96 -16.70 -5.47
N LEU A 182 -5.53 -15.85 -4.62
CA LEU A 182 -6.77 -15.11 -4.91
C LEU A 182 -6.62 -14.17 -6.10
N VAL A 183 -5.53 -13.40 -6.17
CA VAL A 183 -5.28 -12.47 -7.27
C VAL A 183 -5.02 -13.20 -8.58
N VAL A 184 -4.25 -14.30 -8.58
CA VAL A 184 -4.03 -15.14 -9.77
C VAL A 184 -5.34 -15.75 -10.24
N TRP A 185 -6.13 -16.30 -9.32
CA TRP A 185 -7.46 -16.82 -9.63
C TRP A 185 -8.34 -15.75 -10.27
N LEU A 186 -8.36 -14.54 -9.71
CA LEU A 186 -9.09 -13.42 -10.29
C LEU A 186 -8.54 -13.04 -11.65
N ALA A 187 -7.23 -12.97 -11.84
CA ALA A 187 -6.63 -12.63 -13.13
C ALA A 187 -7.07 -13.63 -14.23
N VAL A 188 -7.16 -14.91 -13.92
CA VAL A 188 -7.61 -15.93 -14.89
C VAL A 188 -9.12 -15.90 -15.10
N ASN A 189 -9.91 -15.91 -14.01
CA ASN A 189 -11.36 -16.11 -14.09
C ASN A 189 -12.14 -14.80 -14.36
N SER A 190 -11.57 -13.64 -14.05
CA SER A 190 -12.27 -12.36 -14.21
C SER A 190 -12.47 -11.93 -15.67
N ARG A 191 -11.74 -12.52 -16.62
CA ARG A 191 -11.82 -12.15 -18.05
C ARG A 191 -13.24 -12.31 -18.62
N SER A 192 -14.03 -13.26 -18.11
CA SER A 192 -15.41 -13.50 -18.53
C SER A 192 -16.45 -12.68 -17.75
N THR A 193 -16.08 -12.17 -16.57
CA THR A 193 -17.04 -11.62 -15.59
C THR A 193 -16.89 -10.11 -15.38
N LEU A 194 -15.70 -9.56 -15.60
CA LEU A 194 -15.41 -8.14 -15.42
C LEU A 194 -15.37 -7.39 -16.75
N PRO A 195 -15.76 -6.09 -16.74
CA PRO A 195 -15.41 -5.17 -17.81
C PRO A 195 -13.89 -5.09 -18.01
N VAL A 196 -13.47 -4.72 -19.22
CA VAL A 196 -12.06 -4.62 -19.62
C VAL A 196 -11.23 -3.80 -18.62
N GLU A 197 -11.77 -2.68 -18.13
CA GLU A 197 -11.05 -1.81 -17.19
C GLU A 197 -10.90 -2.44 -15.79
N GLY A 198 -11.92 -3.16 -15.31
CA GLY A 198 -11.81 -3.94 -14.08
C GLY A 198 -10.76 -5.04 -14.19
N HIS A 199 -10.72 -5.75 -15.32
CA HIS A 199 -9.74 -6.79 -15.58
C HIS A 199 -8.31 -6.24 -15.68
N ARG A 200 -8.10 -5.11 -16.39
CA ARG A 200 -6.80 -4.42 -16.43
C ARG A 200 -6.32 -4.00 -15.04
N GLY A 201 -7.23 -3.51 -14.20
CA GLY A 201 -6.93 -3.21 -12.80
C GLY A 201 -6.43 -4.43 -12.02
N VAL A 202 -7.06 -5.59 -12.19
CA VAL A 202 -6.61 -6.86 -11.58
C VAL A 202 -5.22 -7.27 -12.09
N LEU A 203 -4.92 -7.12 -13.38
CA LEU A 203 -3.60 -7.42 -13.94
C LEU A 203 -2.50 -6.50 -13.38
N LEU A 204 -2.80 -5.22 -13.14
CA LEU A 204 -1.87 -4.30 -12.49
C LEU A 204 -1.61 -4.66 -11.02
N VAL A 205 -2.64 -5.16 -10.31
CA VAL A 205 -2.46 -5.71 -8.96
C VAL A 205 -1.60 -6.98 -8.99
N LEU A 206 -1.81 -7.87 -9.96
CA LEU A 206 -0.97 -9.05 -10.16
C LEU A 206 0.50 -8.66 -10.41
N LEU A 207 0.75 -7.61 -11.20
CA LEU A 207 2.08 -7.07 -11.45
C LEU A 207 2.72 -6.46 -10.19
N ALA A 208 1.92 -5.97 -9.24
CA ALA A 208 2.42 -5.42 -7.97
C ALA A 208 2.86 -6.51 -6.96
N LEU A 209 2.33 -7.73 -7.07
CA LEU A 209 2.65 -8.84 -6.15
C LEU A 209 4.14 -9.18 -6.02
N PRO A 210 4.95 -9.28 -7.08
CA PRO A 210 6.37 -9.58 -6.92
C PRO A 210 7.12 -8.50 -6.11
N PHE A 211 6.78 -7.22 -6.30
CA PHE A 211 7.37 -6.13 -5.52
C PHE A 211 6.93 -6.19 -4.04
N LEU A 212 5.66 -6.54 -3.80
CA LEU A 212 5.13 -6.72 -2.47
C LEU A 212 5.75 -7.95 -1.77
N LEU A 213 6.03 -9.03 -2.51
CA LEU A 213 6.75 -10.19 -2.01
C LEU A 213 8.16 -9.79 -1.57
N ILE A 214 8.90 -9.00 -2.37
CA ILE A 214 10.23 -8.52 -1.98
C ILE A 214 10.13 -7.69 -0.69
N ARG A 215 9.09 -6.88 -0.53
CA ARG A 215 8.87 -6.09 0.69
C ARG A 215 8.60 -6.98 1.91
N ILE A 216 7.82 -8.05 1.76
CA ILE A 216 7.56 -9.03 2.83
C ILE A 216 8.84 -9.81 3.16
N VAL A 217 9.59 -10.24 2.15
CA VAL A 217 10.88 -10.91 2.36
C VAL A 217 11.84 -9.99 3.09
N TYR A 218 11.91 -8.71 2.72
CA TYR A 218 12.73 -7.73 3.44
C TYR A 218 12.27 -7.57 4.89
N PHE A 219 10.96 -7.52 5.14
CA PHE A 219 10.40 -7.51 6.50
C PHE A 219 10.85 -8.72 7.32
N LEU A 220 10.82 -9.93 6.74
CA LEU A 220 11.32 -11.14 7.40
C LEU A 220 12.84 -11.13 7.59
N LEU A 221 13.59 -10.57 6.64
CA LEU A 221 15.04 -10.44 6.74
C LEU A 221 15.48 -9.38 7.77
N LEU A 222 14.63 -8.41 8.09
CA LEU A 222 14.87 -7.49 9.21
C LEU A 222 14.85 -8.24 10.55
N GLU A 223 13.95 -9.23 10.67
CA GLU A 223 13.74 -9.97 11.91
C GLU A 223 14.69 -11.18 12.03
N TYR A 224 14.82 -11.97 10.97
CA TYR A 224 15.55 -13.26 10.97
C TYR A 224 16.81 -13.25 10.11
N GLY A 225 17.06 -12.18 9.36
CA GLY A 225 18.14 -12.12 8.40
C GLY A 225 19.50 -11.71 8.99
N PRO A 226 20.58 -11.82 8.21
CA PRO A 226 21.90 -11.37 8.61
C PRO A 226 21.96 -9.86 8.91
N PRO A 227 22.94 -9.38 9.71
CA PRO A 227 23.07 -7.98 10.11
C PRO A 227 23.11 -6.97 8.96
N LYS A 228 23.47 -7.40 7.74
CA LYS A 228 23.49 -6.55 6.54
C LYS A 228 22.13 -5.98 6.15
N PHE A 229 21.04 -6.59 6.62
CA PHE A 229 19.66 -6.13 6.39
C PHE A 229 19.13 -5.25 7.51
N ASN A 230 19.85 -5.14 8.63
CA ASN A 230 19.43 -4.33 9.77
C ASN A 230 19.33 -2.84 9.35
N PRO A 231 18.27 -2.11 9.74
CA PRO A 231 18.09 -0.73 9.30
C PRO A 231 19.10 0.24 9.95
N VAL A 232 19.75 -0.15 11.05
CA VAL A 232 20.75 0.64 11.77
C VAL A 232 22.17 0.38 11.25
N THR A 233 22.53 -0.88 11.02
CA THR A 233 23.91 -1.30 10.68
C THR A 233 24.08 -1.82 9.25
N GLY A 234 22.96 -2.02 8.53
CA GLY A 234 22.94 -2.61 7.21
C GLY A 234 23.32 -1.64 6.10
N GLY A 235 23.40 -2.19 4.89
CA GLY A 235 23.76 -1.43 3.70
C GLY A 235 22.68 -0.40 3.34
N VAL A 236 23.07 0.87 3.24
CA VAL A 236 22.22 1.99 2.77
C VAL A 236 21.53 1.64 1.44
N GLY A 237 22.25 0.98 0.52
CA GLY A 237 21.70 0.54 -0.76
C GLY A 237 20.61 -0.53 -0.63
N THR A 238 20.75 -1.46 0.33
CA THR A 238 19.74 -2.50 0.59
C THR A 238 18.46 -1.89 1.16
N LEU A 239 18.60 -0.97 2.11
CA LEU A 239 17.47 -0.22 2.68
C LEU A 239 16.73 0.57 1.59
N ALA A 240 17.47 1.29 0.74
CA ALA A 240 16.89 2.05 -0.36
C ALA A 240 16.20 1.16 -1.40
N ALA A 241 16.85 0.08 -1.85
CA ALA A 241 16.35 -0.75 -2.93
C ALA A 241 15.22 -1.68 -2.48
N MET A 242 15.41 -2.45 -1.40
CA MET A 242 14.42 -3.43 -0.96
C MET A 242 13.34 -2.82 -0.05
N GLY A 243 13.70 -1.77 0.70
CA GLY A 243 12.79 -1.09 1.62
C GLY A 243 11.91 -0.06 0.92
N LEU A 244 12.53 0.94 0.29
CA LEU A 244 11.84 2.09 -0.27
C LEU A 244 11.40 1.88 -1.73
N LEU A 245 12.33 1.53 -2.62
CA LEU A 245 12.06 1.49 -4.07
C LEU A 245 10.95 0.49 -4.45
N MET A 246 10.99 -0.72 -3.91
CA MET A 246 9.93 -1.73 -4.16
C MET A 246 8.56 -1.24 -3.69
N GLU A 247 8.50 -0.55 -2.55
CA GLU A 247 7.27 0.01 -2.04
C GLU A 247 6.73 1.14 -2.93
N ILE A 248 7.59 2.02 -3.43
CA ILE A 248 7.20 3.05 -4.40
C ILE A 248 6.59 2.41 -5.66
N PHE A 249 7.20 1.33 -6.18
CA PHE A 249 6.62 0.58 -7.31
C PHE A 249 5.24 0.01 -6.98
N VAL A 250 5.07 -0.61 -5.79
CA VAL A 250 3.76 -1.11 -5.35
C VAL A 250 2.74 0.02 -5.29
N VAL A 251 3.08 1.15 -4.67
CA VAL A 251 2.15 2.29 -4.55
C VAL A 251 1.74 2.81 -5.91
N ILE A 252 2.68 3.03 -6.82
CA ILE A 252 2.39 3.51 -8.18
C ILE A 252 1.47 2.51 -8.91
N LEU A 253 1.79 1.21 -8.86
CA LEU A 253 0.97 0.19 -9.50
C LEU A 253 -0.46 0.12 -8.93
N LEU A 254 -0.62 0.22 -7.61
CA LEU A 254 -1.93 0.21 -6.97
C LEU A 254 -2.73 1.48 -7.25
N LEU A 255 -2.09 2.66 -7.27
CA LEU A 255 -2.74 3.91 -7.65
C LEU A 255 -3.21 3.87 -9.12
N THR A 256 -2.37 3.37 -10.03
CA THR A 256 -2.70 3.20 -11.44
C THR A 256 -3.82 2.17 -11.63
N ALA A 257 -3.73 1.01 -10.98
CA ALA A 257 -4.76 -0.03 -11.02
C ALA A 257 -6.13 0.53 -10.61
N ARG A 258 -6.13 1.39 -9.58
CA ARG A 258 -7.33 2.05 -9.11
C ARG A 258 -7.88 3.10 -10.07
N ALA A 259 -7.01 3.91 -10.64
CA ALA A 259 -7.38 4.91 -11.64
C ALA A 259 -7.96 4.26 -12.90
N VAL A 260 -7.44 3.10 -13.31
CA VAL A 260 -7.98 2.31 -14.42
C VAL A 260 -9.34 1.71 -14.04
N ALA A 261 -9.46 1.08 -12.87
CA ALA A 261 -10.71 0.48 -12.43
C ALA A 261 -11.85 1.50 -12.25
N MET A 262 -11.51 2.72 -11.81
CA MET A 262 -12.43 3.84 -11.57
C MET A 262 -11.93 5.08 -12.31
N PRO A 263 -12.22 5.22 -13.62
CA PRO A 263 -11.74 6.33 -14.42
C PRO A 263 -12.27 7.66 -13.88
N ILE A 264 -11.37 8.63 -13.79
CA ILE A 264 -11.62 9.99 -13.29
C ILE A 264 -12.27 10.87 -14.35
N TRP A 265 -12.12 10.53 -15.63
CA TRP A 265 -12.74 11.22 -16.75
C TRP A 265 -13.79 10.29 -17.36
N SER A 266 -15.06 10.69 -17.36
CA SER A 266 -16.11 9.89 -17.99
C SER A 266 -15.98 9.99 -19.51
N ALA A 267 -16.45 8.95 -20.20
CA ALA A 267 -16.56 8.79 -21.65
C ALA A 267 -17.28 9.93 -22.41
N ASN A 268 -17.74 10.98 -21.73
CA ASN A 268 -18.25 12.20 -22.37
C ASN A 268 -17.20 12.92 -23.22
N LEU A 269 -15.90 12.78 -22.92
CA LEU A 269 -14.89 13.32 -23.83
C LEU A 269 -14.83 12.51 -25.13
N LYS A 270 -15.02 11.18 -25.05
CA LYS A 270 -15.00 10.30 -26.22
C LYS A 270 -16.26 10.48 -27.08
N GLN A 271 -17.44 10.63 -26.46
CA GLN A 271 -18.67 11.00 -27.16
C GLN A 271 -18.63 12.42 -27.74
N ASN A 272 -18.04 13.39 -27.05
CA ASN A 272 -17.91 14.76 -27.59
C ASN A 272 -16.85 14.85 -28.71
N ILE A 273 -15.80 14.02 -28.67
CA ILE A 273 -14.81 13.93 -29.76
C ILE A 273 -15.42 13.18 -30.95
N GLU A 274 -16.09 12.04 -30.74
CA GLU A 274 -16.76 11.29 -31.81
C GLU A 274 -17.93 12.08 -32.44
N ALA A 275 -18.62 12.93 -31.67
CA ALA A 275 -19.62 13.86 -32.21
C ALA A 275 -18.99 14.99 -33.05
N CYS A 276 -17.88 15.58 -32.59
CA CYS A 276 -17.15 16.59 -33.38
C CYS A 276 -16.55 16.03 -34.67
N ASP A 277 -16.09 14.78 -34.68
CA ASP A 277 -15.54 14.14 -35.88
C ASP A 277 -16.65 13.77 -36.88
N ALA A 278 -17.83 13.34 -36.40
CA ALA A 278 -18.99 13.07 -37.27
C ALA A 278 -19.54 14.33 -37.95
N ASP A 279 -19.46 15.49 -37.31
CA ASP A 279 -19.86 16.77 -37.89
C ASP A 279 -18.85 17.31 -38.91
N ALA A 280 -17.59 16.85 -38.87
CA ALA A 280 -16.51 17.27 -39.77
C ALA A 280 -16.46 16.46 -41.08
N GLU A 281 -16.95 15.20 -41.09
CA GLU A 281 -17.05 14.36 -42.31
C GLU A 281 -18.35 14.57 -43.09
N GLY A 282 -19.29 15.37 -42.57
CA GLY A 282 -20.59 15.70 -43.19
C GLY A 282 -20.63 17.00 -44.02
N LEU A 283 -19.49 17.65 -44.25
CA LEU A 283 -19.31 18.90 -45.00
C LEU A 283 -18.44 18.68 -46.24
#